data_AF-A0A3D0YPM0-F1
#
_entry.id   AF-A0A3D0YPM0-F1
#
_cell.length_a   1.000
_cell.length_b   1.000
_cell.length_c   1.000
_cell.angle_alpha   90.00
_cell.angle_beta   90.00
_cell.angle_gamma   90.00
#
_symmetry.space_group_name_H-M   'P 1'
#
loop_
_entity.id
_entity.type
_entity.pdbx_description
1 polymer ?
#
loop_
_entity_poly.entity_id
_entity_poly.type
_entity_poly.pdbx_seq_one_letter_code
_entity_poly.pdbx_strand_id
1 'polypeptide(L)'
;MDIVMQILMEPFTWGLVLGLFLMSVIWQSMRKDIVNLKHENKRITEDNKELQGHLNTQLKINAKGNEQLQVQLDELREQNDNLRANVGILKQKAGRVEMRQLHLMESAVSVMREQAPGFAPAWEKAMRDAEAAEVAGEGGLKKLMRKVLPGGKIKKPTIKTGESQTEQGNQ
;
A
#
# COMPACT_ATOMS: atom_id res chain seq x y z
N MET A 1 90.77 14.92 40.17
CA MET A 1 90.25 15.73 39.03
C MET A 1 91.10 15.53 37.78
N ASP A 2 92.38 15.19 37.92
CA ASP A 2 93.33 15.11 36.79
C ASP A 2 93.16 13.87 35.91
N ILE A 3 92.78 12.73 36.48
CA ILE A 3 92.55 11.46 35.75
C ILE A 3 91.35 11.60 34.79
N VAL A 4 90.27 12.22 35.26
CA VAL A 4 89.08 12.49 34.44
C VAL A 4 89.44 13.45 33.30
N MET A 5 90.28 14.45 33.58
CA MET A 5 90.71 15.43 32.58
C MET A 5 91.64 14.82 31.52
N GLN A 6 92.53 13.90 31.90
CA GLN A 6 93.38 13.14 30.96
C GLN A 6 92.56 12.22 30.05
N ILE A 7 91.56 11.53 30.60
CA ILE A 7 90.67 10.65 29.82
C ILE A 7 89.82 11.48 28.82
N LEU A 8 89.38 12.67 29.20
CA LEU A 8 88.61 13.58 28.32
C LEU A 8 89.43 14.20 27.17
N MET A 9 90.76 14.20 27.26
CA MET A 9 91.66 14.73 26.23
C MET A 9 92.11 13.69 25.21
N GLU A 10 91.82 12.40 25.43
CA GLU A 10 92.07 11.38 24.42
C GLU A 10 91.09 11.50 23.23
N PRO A 11 91.57 11.37 21.98
CA PRO A 11 90.71 11.44 20.79
C PRO A 11 89.62 10.35 20.75
N PHE A 12 89.83 9.26 21.47
CA PHE A 12 88.86 8.16 21.59
C PHE A 12 87.59 8.55 22.35
N THR A 13 87.70 9.33 23.44
CA THR A 13 86.53 9.69 24.25
C THR A 13 85.61 10.65 23.51
N TRP A 14 86.17 11.55 22.69
CA TRP A 14 85.40 12.39 21.78
C TRP A 14 84.59 11.58 20.76
N GLY A 15 85.17 10.51 20.21
CA GLY A 15 84.45 9.58 19.32
C GLY A 15 83.32 8.83 20.03
N LEU A 16 83.55 8.38 21.26
CA LEU A 16 82.54 7.68 22.06
C LEU A 16 81.37 8.60 22.43
N VAL A 17 81.65 9.85 22.81
CA VAL A 17 80.61 10.84 23.12
C VAL A 17 79.80 11.17 21.86
N LEU A 18 80.44 11.33 20.70
CA LEU A 18 79.76 11.57 19.43
C LEU A 18 78.86 10.38 19.04
N GLY A 19 79.35 9.16 19.18
CA GLY A 19 78.57 7.95 18.91
C GLY A 19 77.38 7.79 19.85
N LEU A 20 77.56 8.05 21.14
CA LEU A 20 76.49 7.99 22.14
C LEU A 20 75.44 9.08 21.92
N PHE A 21 75.87 10.27 21.48
CA PHE A 21 74.97 11.35 21.08
C PHE A 21 74.10 10.94 19.87
N LEU A 22 74.71 10.41 18.81
CA LEU A 22 73.97 9.94 17.64
C LEU A 22 72.99 8.80 18.00
N MET A 23 73.42 7.85 18.83
CA MET A 23 72.57 6.76 19.30
C MET A 23 71.36 7.28 20.10
N SER A 24 71.57 8.28 20.96
CA SER A 24 70.47 8.91 21.72
C SER A 24 69.46 9.60 20.81
N VAL A 25 69.92 10.32 19.78
CA VAL A 25 69.03 10.99 18.82
C VAL A 25 68.20 9.97 18.03
N ILE A 26 68.84 8.92 17.50
CA ILE A 26 68.16 7.86 16.74
C ILE A 26 67.17 7.09 17.63
N TRP A 27 67.52 6.82 18.88
CA TRP A 27 66.63 6.16 19.82
C TRP A 27 65.39 6.99 20.13
N GLN A 28 65.55 8.30 20.30
CA GLN A 28 64.44 9.20 20.56
C GLN A 28 63.51 9.33 19.35
N SER A 29 64.02 9.36 18.12
CA SER A 29 63.18 9.38 16.92
C SER A 29 62.41 8.06 16.76
N MET A 30 63.09 6.92 16.86
CA MET A 30 62.45 5.61 16.75
C MET A 30 61.35 5.41 17.81
N ARG A 31 61.57 5.83 19.05
CA ARG A 31 60.54 5.72 20.09
C ARG A 31 59.29 6.53 19.75
N LYS A 32 59.45 7.76 19.22
CA LYS A 32 58.31 8.60 18.81
C LYS A 32 57.55 7.94 17.66
N ASP A 33 58.25 7.43 16.66
CA ASP A 33 57.64 6.78 15.50
C ASP A 33 56.88 5.50 15.90
N ILE A 34 57.47 4.67 16.76
CA ILE A 34 56.82 3.45 17.27
C ILE A 34 55.55 3.79 18.06
N VAL A 35 55.58 4.84 18.87
CA VAL A 35 54.40 5.26 19.65
C VAL A 35 53.33 5.80 18.71
N ASN A 36 53.66 6.64 17.74
CA ASN A 36 52.70 7.19 16.78
C ASN A 36 52.06 6.10 15.93
N LEU A 37 52.86 5.16 15.39
CA LEU A 37 52.36 4.02 14.62
C LEU A 37 51.42 3.13 15.44
N LYS A 38 51.71 2.91 16.72
CA LYS A 38 50.81 2.16 17.62
C LYS A 38 49.48 2.86 17.84
N HIS A 39 49.49 4.19 18.01
CA HIS A 39 48.26 4.97 18.15
C HIS A 39 47.43 4.94 16.87
N GLU A 40 48.07 5.11 15.72
CA GLU A 40 47.39 5.08 14.43
C GLU A 40 46.79 3.70 14.14
N ASN A 41 47.55 2.62 14.39
CA ASN A 41 47.05 1.26 14.23
C ASN A 41 45.88 0.98 15.19
N LYS A 42 45.98 1.42 16.45
CA LYS A 42 44.87 1.31 17.41
C LYS A 42 43.63 2.05 16.91
N ARG A 43 43.78 3.30 16.45
CA ARG A 43 42.67 4.08 15.89
C ARG A 43 42.04 3.38 14.69
N ILE A 44 42.85 2.92 13.73
CA ILE A 44 42.36 2.19 12.55
C ILE A 44 41.61 0.91 12.96
N THR A 45 42.09 0.18 13.97
CA THR A 45 41.40 -1.02 14.46
C THR A 45 40.07 -0.70 15.15
N GLU A 46 40.00 0.42 15.88
CA GLU A 46 38.76 0.92 16.48
C GLU A 46 37.76 1.35 15.40
N ASP A 47 38.21 2.15 14.42
CA ASP A 47 37.39 2.58 13.27
C ASP A 47 36.86 1.37 12.48
N ASN A 48 37.69 0.35 12.26
CA ASN A 48 37.29 -0.87 11.56
C ASN A 48 36.23 -1.66 12.36
N LYS A 49 36.40 -1.76 13.68
CA LYS A 49 35.43 -2.40 14.57
C LYS A 49 34.09 -1.66 14.58
N GLU A 50 34.11 -0.34 14.61
CA GLU A 50 32.92 0.49 14.55
C GLU A 50 32.19 0.31 13.21
N LEU A 51 32.92 0.34 12.09
CA LEU A 51 32.37 0.08 10.75
C LEU A 51 31.74 -1.31 10.64
N GLN A 52 32.41 -2.35 11.15
CA GLN A 52 31.84 -3.70 11.21
C GLN A 52 30.57 -3.75 12.08
N GLY A 53 30.53 -2.99 13.17
CA GLY A 53 29.35 -2.84 14.02
C GLY A 53 28.17 -2.19 13.28
N HIS A 54 28.42 -1.09 12.56
CA HIS A 54 27.42 -0.44 11.74
C HIS A 54 26.91 -1.34 10.62
N LEU A 55 27.80 -2.07 9.93
CA LEU A 55 27.43 -2.99 8.88
C LEU A 55 26.53 -4.11 9.41
N ASN A 56 26.92 -4.77 10.51
CA ASN A 56 26.10 -5.80 11.14
C ASN A 56 24.73 -5.26 11.56
N THR A 57 24.67 -4.03 12.07
CA THR A 57 23.43 -3.38 12.44
C THR A 57 22.55 -3.11 11.21
N GLN A 58 23.12 -2.57 10.13
CA GLN A 58 22.42 -2.34 8.87
C GLN A 58 21.91 -3.63 8.24
N LEU A 59 22.72 -4.70 8.23
CA LEU A 59 22.32 -6.02 7.75
C LEU A 59 21.17 -6.57 8.59
N LYS A 60 21.24 -6.46 9.93
CA LYS A 60 20.15 -6.87 10.81
C LYS A 60 18.87 -6.06 10.58
N ILE A 61 18.98 -4.75 10.41
CA ILE A 61 17.83 -3.87 10.10
C ILE A 61 17.23 -4.23 8.74
N ASN A 62 18.07 -4.41 7.72
CA ASN A 62 17.62 -4.77 6.37
C ASN A 62 16.95 -6.15 6.35
N ALA A 63 17.53 -7.15 7.01
CA ALA A 63 16.94 -8.48 7.15
C ALA A 63 15.58 -8.41 7.85
N LYS A 64 15.49 -7.67 8.97
CA LYS A 64 14.22 -7.47 9.69
C LYS A 64 13.18 -6.73 8.84
N GLY A 65 13.59 -5.69 8.11
CA GLY A 65 12.71 -4.96 7.20
C GLY A 65 12.22 -5.84 6.05
N ASN A 66 13.09 -6.68 5.50
CA ASN A 66 12.73 -7.64 4.45
C ASN A 66 11.76 -8.72 4.96
N GLU A 67 11.98 -9.24 6.17
CA GLU A 67 11.05 -10.17 6.82
C GLU A 67 9.68 -9.53 7.04
N GLN A 68 9.64 -8.28 7.52
CA GLN A 68 8.38 -7.53 7.68
C GLN A 68 7.66 -7.29 6.34
N LEU A 69 8.40 -7.02 5.26
CA LEU A 69 7.83 -6.91 3.92
C LEU A 69 7.26 -8.24 3.44
N GLN A 70 7.94 -9.35 3.71
CA GLN A 70 7.47 -10.68 3.34
C GLN A 70 6.19 -11.06 4.10
N VAL A 71 6.12 -10.79 5.42
CA VAL A 71 4.92 -10.98 6.22
C VAL A 71 3.75 -10.16 5.67
N GLN A 72 3.96 -8.88 5.35
CA GLN A 72 2.92 -8.04 4.76
C GLN A 72 2.46 -8.54 3.39
N LEU A 73 3.37 -9.04 2.55
CA LEU A 73 3.00 -9.64 1.25
C LEU A 73 2.14 -10.88 1.42
N ASP A 74 2.48 -11.74 2.36
CA ASP A 74 1.74 -12.97 2.61
C ASP A 74 0.36 -12.66 3.22
N GLU A 75 0.28 -11.69 4.13
CA GLU A 75 -0.99 -11.18 4.65
C GLU A 75 -1.88 -10.59 3.54
N LEU A 76 -1.30 -9.78 2.63
CA LEU A 76 -2.05 -9.19 1.52
C LEU A 76 -2.55 -10.25 0.54
N ARG A 77 -1.76 -11.30 0.29
CA ARG A 77 -2.17 -12.46 -0.51
C ARG A 77 -3.34 -13.19 0.13
N GLU A 78 -3.25 -13.47 1.43
CA GLU A 78 -4.32 -14.11 2.19
C GLU A 78 -5.60 -13.27 2.16
N GLN A 79 -5.50 -11.96 2.38
CA GLN A 79 -6.64 -11.05 2.28
C GLN A 79 -7.21 -11.03 0.85
N ASN A 80 -6.37 -11.06 -0.19
CA ASN A 80 -6.84 -11.10 -1.58
C ASN A 80 -7.62 -12.38 -1.87
N ASP A 81 -7.12 -13.53 -1.43
CA ASP A 81 -7.77 -14.82 -1.63
C ASP A 81 -9.07 -14.91 -0.84
N ASN A 82 -9.10 -14.40 0.40
CA ASN A 82 -10.32 -14.29 1.20
C ASN A 82 -11.36 -13.37 0.52
N LEU A 83 -10.94 -12.19 0.04
CA LEU A 83 -11.82 -11.30 -0.72
C LEU A 83 -12.34 -11.95 -2.00
N ARG A 84 -11.50 -12.67 -2.74
CA ARG A 84 -11.92 -13.44 -3.93
C ARG A 84 -12.95 -14.51 -3.59
N ALA A 85 -12.72 -15.27 -2.52
CA ALA A 85 -13.65 -16.26 -2.02
C ALA A 85 -14.98 -15.62 -1.61
N ASN A 86 -14.93 -14.52 -0.84
CA ASN A 86 -16.11 -13.78 -0.41
C ASN A 86 -16.91 -13.22 -1.57
N VAL A 87 -16.25 -12.64 -2.58
CA VAL A 87 -16.91 -12.18 -3.81
C VAL A 87 -17.57 -13.34 -4.55
N GLY A 88 -16.92 -14.51 -4.62
CA GLY A 88 -17.50 -15.72 -5.19
C GLY A 88 -18.77 -16.16 -4.46
N ILE A 89 -18.73 -16.22 -3.13
CA ILE A 89 -19.86 -16.58 -2.27
C ILE A 89 -21.00 -15.55 -2.42
N LEU A 90 -20.68 -14.25 -2.40
CA LEU A 90 -21.64 -13.17 -2.59
C LEU A 90 -22.33 -13.27 -3.95
N LYS A 91 -21.58 -13.49 -5.03
CA LYS A 91 -22.16 -13.68 -6.38
C LYS A 91 -23.06 -14.90 -6.45
N GLN A 92 -22.65 -16.03 -5.86
CA GLN A 92 -23.45 -17.24 -5.85
C GLN A 92 -24.74 -17.08 -5.02
N LYS A 93 -24.66 -16.39 -3.87
CA LYS A 93 -25.80 -16.13 -2.99
C LYS A 93 -26.76 -15.10 -3.61
N ALA A 94 -26.25 -13.98 -4.10
CA ALA A 94 -27.04 -12.94 -4.74
C ALA A 94 -27.72 -13.48 -6.00
N GLY A 95 -26.96 -14.13 -6.89
CA GLY A 95 -27.51 -14.76 -8.09
C GLY A 95 -28.57 -15.81 -7.77
N ARG A 96 -28.38 -16.62 -6.72
CA ARG A 96 -29.41 -17.60 -6.30
C ARG A 96 -30.67 -16.93 -5.73
N VAL A 97 -30.54 -15.81 -5.01
CA VAL A 97 -31.68 -15.07 -4.45
C VAL A 97 -32.46 -14.35 -5.55
N GLU A 98 -31.77 -13.65 -6.44
CA GLU A 98 -32.38 -12.95 -7.58
C GLU A 98 -33.08 -13.92 -8.52
N MET A 99 -32.44 -15.05 -8.86
CA MET A 99 -33.07 -16.09 -9.68
C MET A 99 -34.30 -16.70 -9.00
N ARG A 100 -34.24 -16.95 -7.67
CA ARG A 100 -35.41 -17.43 -6.92
C ARG A 100 -36.54 -16.41 -6.95
N GLN A 101 -36.23 -15.13 -6.78
CA GLN A 101 -37.23 -14.06 -6.80
C GLN A 101 -37.87 -13.91 -8.17
N LEU A 102 -37.09 -14.00 -9.25
CA LEU A 102 -37.59 -14.03 -10.62
C LEU A 102 -38.54 -15.21 -10.86
N HIS A 103 -38.13 -16.42 -10.46
CA HIS A 103 -38.99 -17.60 -10.56
C HIS A 103 -40.29 -17.46 -9.76
N LEU A 104 -40.23 -16.90 -8.56
CA LEU A 104 -41.40 -16.67 -7.73
C LEU A 104 -42.35 -15.64 -8.37
N MET A 105 -41.79 -14.58 -8.94
CA MET A 105 -42.55 -13.55 -9.63
C MET A 105 -43.21 -14.09 -10.90
N GLU A 106 -42.48 -14.88 -11.69
CA GLU A 106 -43.02 -15.56 -12.88
C GLU A 106 -44.16 -16.52 -12.51
N SER A 107 -43.97 -17.32 -11.46
CA SER A 107 -45.01 -18.23 -10.96
C SER A 107 -46.24 -17.49 -10.42
N ALA A 108 -46.05 -16.32 -9.78
CA ALA A 108 -47.16 -15.49 -9.35
C ALA A 108 -47.92 -14.90 -10.54
N VAL A 109 -47.20 -14.42 -11.57
CA VAL A 109 -47.79 -13.90 -12.80
C VAL A 109 -48.56 -14.99 -13.55
N SER A 110 -48.07 -16.23 -13.60
CA SER A 110 -48.79 -17.34 -14.23
C SER A 110 -50.11 -17.63 -13.53
N VAL A 111 -50.13 -17.68 -12.20
CA VAL A 111 -51.36 -17.84 -11.41
C VAL A 111 -52.32 -16.66 -11.61
N MET A 112 -51.82 -15.43 -11.65
CA MET A 112 -52.66 -14.25 -11.92
C MET A 112 -53.25 -14.26 -13.33
N ARG A 113 -52.51 -14.76 -14.33
CA ARG A 113 -53.02 -14.95 -15.71
C ARG A 113 -54.14 -15.97 -15.78
N GLU A 114 -54.08 -17.03 -14.97
CA GLU A 114 -55.14 -18.04 -14.90
C GLU A 114 -56.40 -17.54 -14.17
N GLN A 115 -56.24 -16.70 -13.15
CA GLN A 115 -57.35 -16.26 -12.31
C GLN A 115 -58.05 -14.97 -12.80
N ALA A 116 -57.39 -14.12 -13.60
CA ALA A 116 -57.92 -12.81 -13.97
C ALA A 116 -58.09 -12.63 -15.50
N PRO A 117 -59.33 -12.55 -16.02
CA PRO A 117 -59.57 -12.25 -17.43
C PRO A 117 -59.10 -10.83 -17.78
N GLY A 118 -58.30 -10.68 -18.83
CA GLY A 118 -57.75 -9.40 -19.27
C GLY A 118 -56.43 -8.97 -18.60
N PHE A 119 -55.93 -9.73 -17.63
CA PHE A 119 -54.64 -9.45 -16.98
C PHE A 119 -53.45 -9.65 -17.92
N ALA A 120 -53.45 -10.72 -18.73
CA ALA A 120 -52.37 -11.03 -19.67
C ALA A 120 -52.03 -9.87 -20.64
N PRO A 121 -53.00 -9.26 -21.37
CA PRO A 121 -52.69 -8.15 -22.27
C PRO A 121 -52.29 -6.85 -21.55
N ALA A 122 -52.82 -6.59 -20.35
CA ALA A 122 -52.42 -5.42 -19.55
C ALA A 122 -50.99 -5.56 -19.02
N TRP A 123 -50.60 -6.77 -18.60
CA TRP A 123 -49.23 -7.08 -18.16
C TRP A 123 -48.22 -7.01 -19.30
N GLU A 124 -48.54 -7.54 -20.48
CA GLU A 124 -47.65 -7.45 -21.66
C GLU A 124 -47.41 -6.01 -22.10
N LYS A 125 -48.45 -5.16 -22.05
CA LYS A 125 -48.31 -3.73 -22.30
C LYS A 125 -47.42 -3.06 -21.25
N ALA A 126 -47.63 -3.36 -19.97
CA ALA A 126 -46.82 -2.81 -18.88
C ALA A 126 -45.34 -3.24 -18.96
N MET A 127 -45.06 -4.48 -19.37
CA MET A 127 -43.69 -4.96 -19.60
C MET A 127 -43.01 -4.21 -20.75
N ARG A 128 -43.69 -4.03 -21.89
CA ARG A 128 -43.16 -3.22 -23.01
C ARG A 128 -42.90 -1.77 -22.61
N ASP A 129 -43.81 -1.16 -21.85
CA ASP A 129 -43.65 0.22 -21.39
C ASP A 129 -42.47 0.34 -20.40
N ALA A 130 -42.25 -0.69 -19.56
CA ALA A 130 -41.12 -0.77 -18.65
C ALA A 130 -39.78 -0.95 -19.39
N GLU A 131 -39.71 -1.85 -20.38
CA GLU A 131 -38.54 -2.03 -21.25
C GLU A 131 -38.19 -0.72 -21.98
N ALA A 132 -39.19 -0.03 -22.53
CA ALA A 132 -38.99 1.26 -23.19
C ALA A 132 -38.48 2.34 -22.21
N ALA A 133 -38.93 2.32 -20.95
CA ALA A 133 -38.48 3.25 -19.93
C ALA A 133 -37.05 2.99 -19.44
N GLU A 134 -36.65 1.71 -19.32
CA GLU A 134 -35.28 1.26 -19.01
C GLU A 134 -34.30 1.68 -20.11
N VAL A 135 -34.59 1.37 -21.38
CA VAL A 135 -33.77 1.77 -22.53
C VAL A 135 -33.63 3.29 -22.62
N ALA A 136 -34.71 4.03 -22.35
CA ALA A 136 -34.66 5.50 -22.29
C ALA A 136 -33.90 6.06 -21.06
N GLY A 137 -33.69 5.24 -20.02
CA GLY A 137 -32.94 5.56 -18.81
C GLY A 137 -31.45 5.26 -18.91
N GLU A 138 -31.07 4.21 -19.67
CA GLU A 138 -29.67 3.89 -20.03
C GLU A 138 -29.05 4.95 -20.95
N GLY A 139 -29.88 5.70 -21.68
CA GLY A 139 -29.50 6.95 -22.33
C GLY A 139 -29.07 8.00 -21.29
N GLY A 140 -27.79 7.94 -20.85
CA GLY A 140 -27.19 8.79 -19.81
C GLY A 140 -27.36 10.31 -20.00
N LEU A 141 -27.78 10.75 -21.19
CA LEU A 141 -28.14 12.13 -21.50
C LEU A 141 -29.31 12.66 -20.66
N LYS A 142 -30.29 11.83 -20.29
CA LYS A 142 -31.47 12.30 -19.54
C LYS A 142 -31.15 12.64 -18.08
N LYS A 143 -30.23 11.90 -17.46
CA LYS A 143 -29.72 12.18 -16.10
C LYS A 143 -28.74 13.36 -16.10
N LEU A 144 -27.93 13.52 -17.15
CA LEU A 144 -27.03 14.66 -17.30
C LEU A 144 -27.80 15.97 -17.54
N MET A 145 -28.81 15.99 -18.43
CA MET A 145 -29.63 17.18 -18.69
C MET A 145 -30.39 17.65 -17.44
N ARG A 146 -30.82 16.72 -16.57
CA ARG A 146 -31.47 17.04 -15.29
C ARG A 146 -30.50 17.65 -14.26
N LYS A 147 -29.21 17.32 -14.32
CA LYS A 147 -28.18 17.84 -13.41
C LYS A 147 -27.69 19.23 -13.81
N VAL A 148 -27.76 19.58 -15.11
CA VAL A 148 -27.18 20.81 -15.68
C VAL A 148 -28.18 21.99 -15.78
N LEU A 149 -29.46 21.78 -15.48
CA LEU A 149 -30.48 22.86 -15.41
C LEU A 149 -30.98 23.07 -13.96
N PRO A 150 -30.26 23.85 -13.13
CA PRO A 150 -30.84 24.36 -11.88
C PRO A 150 -31.79 25.51 -12.22
N GLY A 151 -33.11 25.25 -12.27
CA GLY A 151 -34.11 26.32 -12.23
C GLY A 151 -35.34 26.20 -13.13
N GLY A 152 -35.44 25.19 -14.00
CA GLY A 152 -36.64 24.99 -14.83
C GLY A 152 -37.74 24.26 -14.05
N LYS A 153 -38.80 24.97 -13.64
CA LYS A 153 -40.02 24.38 -13.06
C LYS A 153 -40.67 23.40 -14.05
N ILE A 154 -40.29 22.12 -14.00
CA ILE A 154 -40.99 21.07 -14.75
C ILE A 154 -42.31 20.81 -14.00
N LYS A 155 -43.42 21.26 -14.60
CA LYS A 155 -44.77 20.93 -14.15
C LYS A 155 -44.88 19.40 -14.05
N LYS A 156 -45.21 18.90 -12.86
CA LYS A 156 -45.58 17.48 -12.68
C LYS A 156 -46.71 17.18 -13.69
N PRO A 157 -46.63 16.10 -14.48
CA PRO A 157 -47.82 15.62 -15.18
C PRO A 157 -48.79 15.17 -14.10
N THR A 158 -49.81 15.99 -13.84
CA THR A 158 -51.00 15.57 -13.11
C THR A 158 -51.58 14.41 -13.89
N ILE A 159 -51.53 13.21 -13.30
CA ILE A 159 -52.36 12.09 -13.70
C ILE A 159 -53.79 12.62 -13.60
N LYS A 160 -54.40 12.97 -14.73
CA LYS A 160 -55.85 13.08 -14.79
C LYS A 160 -56.34 11.65 -14.67
N THR A 161 -56.69 11.26 -13.46
CA THR A 161 -57.64 10.18 -13.23
C THR A 161 -58.85 10.53 -14.07
N GLY A 162 -58.98 9.87 -15.22
CA GLY A 162 -60.20 9.88 -15.99
C GLY A 162 -61.25 9.21 -15.14
N GLU A 163 -62.08 10.02 -14.49
CA GLU A 163 -63.41 9.60 -14.09
C GLU A 163 -64.17 9.26 -15.37
N SER A 164 -64.14 7.99 -15.74
CA SER A 164 -65.15 7.40 -16.61
C SER A 164 -66.30 6.93 -15.71
N GLN A 165 -67.14 7.88 -15.29
CA GLN A 165 -68.52 7.55 -14.95
C GLN A 165 -69.31 7.54 -16.27
N THR A 166 -69.40 6.37 -16.89
CA THR A 166 -70.52 6.07 -17.79
C THR A 166 -71.63 5.47 -16.95
N GLU A 167 -72.64 6.32 -16.72
CA GLU A 167 -74.06 6.03 -16.84
C GLU A 167 -74.54 4.68 -16.32
N GLN A 168 -75.20 4.76 -15.17
CA GLN A 168 -76.24 3.83 -14.75
C GLN A 168 -77.37 3.80 -15.77
N GLY A 169 -77.93 2.61 -15.97
CA GLY A 169 -79.06 2.39 -16.84
C GLY A 169 -80.34 3.09 -16.38
N ASN A 170 -81.12 3.50 -17.39
CA ASN A 170 -82.52 3.15 -17.54
C ASN A 170 -83.50 3.56 -16.42
N GLN A 171 -84.11 4.73 -16.59
CA GLN A 171 -85.58 4.89 -16.65
C GLN A 171 -85.93 6.00 -17.64
#